data_AF-A0A347UBU6-F1
#
_entry.id   AF-A0A347UBU6-F1
#
_cell.length_a   1.000
_cell.length_b   1.000
_cell.length_c   1.000
_cell.angle_alpha   90.00
_cell.angle_beta   90.00
_cell.angle_gamma   90.00
#
_symmetry.space_group_name_H-M   'P 1'
#
loop_
_entity.id
_entity.type
_entity.pdbx_description
1 polymer ?
#
loop_
_entity_poly.entity_id
_entity_poly.type
_entity_poly.pdbx_seq_one_letter_code
_entity_poly.pdbx_strand_id
1 'polypeptide(L)' 'MKTKVPFNPNDFDSFITVKELTEKFPQLLTQDYKKISLANEIISLNYEIISKDYVDFFSSNINDYFHFEVDAVI' A
#
# COMPACT_ATOMS: atom_id res chain seq x y z
N MET A 1 8.53 -10.95 -29.40
CA MET A 1 7.30 -11.72 -29.13
C MET A 1 6.53 -10.96 -28.08
N LYS A 2 5.34 -10.41 -28.39
CA LYS A 2 4.49 -9.74 -27.40
C LYS A 2 3.56 -10.80 -26.84
N THR A 3 3.89 -11.36 -25.67
CA THR A 3 2.97 -12.21 -24.92
C THR A 3 1.78 -11.36 -24.51
N LYS A 4 0.71 -11.45 -25.29
CA LYS A 4 -0.57 -10.80 -25.02
C LYS A 4 -1.20 -11.60 -23.88
N VAL A 5 -0.97 -11.17 -22.65
CA VAL A 5 -1.61 -11.76 -21.47
C VAL A 5 -3.11 -11.69 -21.71
N PRO A 6 -3.85 -12.81 -21.67
CA PRO A 6 -5.30 -12.79 -21.81
C PRO A 6 -5.91 -11.95 -20.69
N PHE A 7 -6.89 -11.12 -21.02
CA PHE A 7 -7.66 -10.36 -20.04
C PHE A 7 -8.27 -11.34 -19.02
N ASN A 8 -7.84 -11.24 -17.76
CA ASN A 8 -8.38 -12.02 -16.65
C ASN A 8 -9.34 -11.12 -15.86
N PRO A 9 -10.65 -11.35 -15.89
CA PRO A 9 -11.60 -10.56 -15.10
C PRO A 9 -11.39 -10.70 -13.59
N ASN A 10 -10.58 -11.65 -13.12
CA ASN A 10 -10.16 -11.78 -11.72
C ASN A 10 -8.89 -10.97 -11.37
N ASP A 11 -8.23 -10.32 -12.35
CA ASP A 11 -7.09 -9.42 -12.10
C ASP A 11 -7.54 -8.00 -11.70
N PHE A 12 -8.85 -7.76 -11.65
CA PHE A 12 -9.43 -6.44 -11.39
C PHE A 12 -9.28 -5.99 -9.94
N ASP A 13 -9.10 -6.92 -9.00
CA ASP A 13 -8.85 -6.66 -7.57
C ASP A 13 -7.37 -6.89 -7.23
N SER A 14 -6.47 -6.25 -7.96
CA SER A 14 -5.04 -6.32 -7.64
C SER A 14 -4.73 -5.42 -6.46
N PHE A 15 -5.07 -5.87 -5.25
CA PHE A 15 -4.52 -5.30 -4.03
C PHE A 15 -3.00 -5.46 -4.05
N ILE A 16 -2.29 -4.41 -3.66
CA ILE A 16 -0.83 -4.44 -3.55
C ILE A 16 -0.46 -4.39 -2.07
N THR A 17 0.78 -4.72 -1.75
CA THR A 17 1.29 -4.55 -0.39
C THR A 17 1.80 -3.12 -0.17
N VAL A 18 1.86 -2.67 1.09
CA VAL A 18 2.56 -1.42 1.45
C VAL A 18 4.00 -1.45 0.95
N LYS A 19 4.65 -2.63 0.94
CA LYS A 19 5.98 -2.79 0.36
C LYS A 19 6.02 -2.34 -1.11
N GLU A 20 5.14 -2.88 -1.95
CA GLU A 20 5.03 -2.50 -3.36
C GLU A 20 4.62 -1.03 -3.52
N LEU A 21 3.81 -0.50 -2.59
CA LEU A 21 3.49 0.92 -2.55
C LEU A 21 4.74 1.77 -2.29
N THR A 22 5.65 1.37 -1.39
CA THR A 22 6.89 2.10 -1.14
C THR A 22 7.87 2.08 -2.31
N GLU A 23 7.82 1.05 -3.16
CA GLU A 23 8.61 0.99 -4.40
C GLU A 23 8.12 2.04 -5.41
N LYS A 24 6.80 2.32 -5.44
CA LYS A 24 6.20 3.40 -6.25
C LYS A 24 6.41 4.77 -5.61
N PHE A 25 6.38 4.83 -4.27
CA PHE A 25 6.38 6.04 -3.46
C PHE A 25 7.48 5.98 -2.41
N PRO A 26 8.75 6.20 -2.80
CA PRO A 26 9.89 6.10 -1.89
C PRO A 26 9.85 7.14 -0.76
N GLN A 27 9.03 8.21 -0.87
CA GLN A 27 8.83 9.17 0.21
C GLN A 27 8.23 8.54 1.48
N LEU A 28 7.55 7.39 1.35
CA LEU A 28 7.00 6.66 2.49
C LEU A 28 8.11 5.99 3.34
N LEU A 29 9.29 5.73 2.76
CA LEU A 29 10.42 5.12 3.48
C LEU A 29 11.08 6.06 4.50
N THR A 30 10.87 7.38 4.38
CA THR A 30 11.56 8.38 5.20
C THR A 30 10.70 8.96 6.31
N GLN A 31 9.45 8.51 6.45
CA GLN A 31 8.49 9.07 7.41
C GLN A 31 8.55 8.38 8.78
N ASP A 32 8.09 9.09 9.81
CA ASP A 32 7.96 8.56 11.18
C ASP A 32 6.49 8.25 11.49
N TYR A 33 6.11 6.98 11.34
CA TYR A 33 4.73 6.52 11.49
C TYR A 33 4.24 6.43 12.93
N LYS A 34 5.05 6.82 13.93
CA LYS A 34 4.54 7.12 15.28
C LYS A 34 3.97 8.53 15.41
N LYS A 35 4.32 9.41 14.47
CA LYS A 35 3.85 10.81 14.44
C LYS A 35 2.83 11.04 13.36
N ILE A 36 2.96 10.34 12.23
CA ILE A 36 2.04 10.43 11.10
C ILE A 36 1.30 9.10 10.91
N SER A 37 0.06 9.16 10.45
CA SER A 37 -0.73 7.97 10.12
C SER A 37 -0.37 7.51 8.71
N LEU A 38 -0.01 6.22 8.56
CA LEU A 38 0.24 5.64 7.24
C LEU A 38 -1.03 5.70 6.39
N ALA A 39 -2.19 5.37 6.98
CA ALA A 39 -3.48 5.44 6.30
C ALA A 39 -3.73 6.83 5.69
N ASN A 40 -3.51 7.91 6.43
CA ASN A 40 -3.70 9.28 5.92
C ASN A 40 -2.74 9.63 4.77
N GLU A 41 -1.48 9.20 4.86
CA GLU A 41 -0.51 9.43 3.79
C GLU A 41 -0.91 8.71 2.50
N ILE A 42 -1.33 7.45 2.60
CA ILE A 42 -1.69 6.68 1.41
C ILE A 42 -3.05 7.07 0.83
N ILE A 43 -3.99 7.58 1.63
CA ILE A 43 -5.24 8.18 1.15
C ILE A 43 -4.96 9.34 0.20
N SER A 44 -3.96 10.17 0.53
CA SER A 44 -3.52 11.27 -0.34
C SER A 44 -2.92 10.79 -1.67
N LEU A 45 -2.50 9.53 -1.72
CA LEU A 45 -1.99 8.85 -2.92
C LEU A 45 -3.09 8.07 -3.67
N ASN A 46 -4.35 8.19 -3.23
CA ASN A 46 -5.50 7.41 -3.70
C ASN A 46 -5.37 5.91 -3.40
N TYR A 47 -4.91 5.57 -2.20
CA TYR A 47 -4.86 4.20 -1.70
C TYR A 47 -5.52 4.11 -0.31
N GLU A 48 -6.07 2.95 0.01
CA GLU A 48 -6.67 2.64 1.31
C GLU A 48 -6.10 1.33 1.85
N ILE A 49 -5.91 1.25 3.18
CA ILE A 49 -5.47 0.02 3.84
C ILE A 49 -6.69 -0.89 4.01
N ILE A 50 -6.64 -2.08 3.42
CA ILE A 50 -7.72 -3.07 3.49
C ILE A 50 -7.46 -4.16 4.55
N SER A 51 -6.23 -4.24 5.06
CA SER A 51 -5.89 -5.17 6.14
C SER A 51 -6.59 -4.82 7.45
N LYS A 52 -7.43 -5.74 7.95
CA LYS A 52 -8.20 -5.57 9.19
C LYS A 52 -7.33 -5.48 10.45
N ASP A 53 -6.14 -6.05 10.40
CA ASP A 53 -5.18 -6.05 11.50
C ASP A 53 -4.33 -4.77 11.54
N TYR A 54 -4.58 -3.82 10.63
CA TYR A 54 -3.90 -2.53 10.63
C TYR A 54 -4.23 -1.73 11.89
N VAL A 55 -3.18 -1.21 12.52
CA VAL A 55 -3.29 -0.32 13.67
C VAL A 55 -2.46 0.92 13.38
N ASP A 56 -3.12 2.08 13.39
CA ASP A 56 -2.44 3.37 13.28
C ASP A 56 -1.44 3.57 14.41
N PHE A 57 -0.30 4.19 14.10
CA PHE A 57 0.78 4.51 15.04
C PHE A 57 1.43 3.30 15.74
N PHE A 58 1.21 2.08 15.22
CA PHE A 58 1.75 0.84 15.76
C PHE A 58 3.28 0.81 15.77
N SER A 59 3.91 1.18 14.66
CA SER A 59 5.36 1.29 14.52
C SER A 59 5.76 2.64 13.93
N SER A 60 6.98 3.07 14.23
CA SER A 60 7.63 4.21 13.58
C SER A 60 8.23 3.87 12.22
N ASN A 61 8.53 2.59 11.97
CA ASN A 61 9.19 2.13 10.76
C ASN A 61 8.16 1.53 9.79
N ILE A 62 8.20 1.96 8.53
CA ILE A 62 7.30 1.43 7.49
C ILE A 62 7.51 -0.06 7.19
N ASN A 63 8.70 -0.60 7.45
CA ASN A 63 9.00 -2.02 7.25
C ASN A 63 8.04 -2.93 8.02
N ASP A 64 7.57 -2.48 9.19
CA ASP A 64 6.59 -3.22 9.99
C ASP A 64 5.20 -3.24 9.35
N TYR A 65 4.93 -2.33 8.42
CA TYR A 65 3.67 -2.23 7.69
C TYR A 65 3.71 -2.91 6.32
N PHE A 66 4.88 -3.39 5.86
CA PHE A 66 5.07 -3.95 4.52
C PHE A 66 4.19 -5.14 4.16
N HIS A 67 3.68 -5.85 5.16
CA HIS A 67 2.81 -7.01 4.98
C HIS A 67 1.33 -6.62 4.84
N PHE A 68 0.97 -5.37 5.14
CA PHE A 68 -0.41 -4.92 4.97
C PHE A 68 -0.74 -4.72 3.50
N GLU A 69 -1.95 -5.10 3.17
CA GLU A 69 -2.56 -4.97 1.86
C GLU A 69 -3.25 -3.62 1.76
N VAL A 70 -3.06 -2.97 0.62
CA VAL A 70 -3.65 -1.71 0.25
C VAL A 70 -4.32 -1.84 -1.10
N ASP A 71 -5.44 -1.14 -1.25
CA ASP A 71 -6.19 -1.07 -2.49
C ASP A 71 -6.16 0.34 -3.05
N ALA A 72 -6.27 0.46 -4.37
CA ALA A 72 -6.31 1.75 -5.04
C ALA A 72 -7.75 2.26 -5.09
N VAL A 73 -7.98 3.46 -4.56
CA VAL A 73 -9.29 4.11 -4.54
C VAL A 73 -9.40 5.00 -5.78
N ILE A 74 -10.30 4.67 -6.71
CA ILE A 74 -10.48 5.37 -8.01
C ILE A 74 -11.71 6.28 -7.98
#